data_AF-A0A352XM26-F1
#
_entry.id   AF-A0A352XM26-F1
#
_cell.length_a   1.000
_cell.length_b   1.000
_cell.length_c   1.000
_cell.angle_alpha   90.00
_cell.angle_beta   90.00
_cell.angle_gamma   90.00
#
_symmetry.space_group_name_H-M   'P 1'
#
loop_
_entity.id
_entity.type
_entity.pdbx_description
1 polymer ?
#
loop_
_entity_poly.entity_id
_entity_poly.type
_entity_poly.pdbx_seq_one_letter_code
_entity_poly.pdbx_strand_id
1 'polypeptide(L)'
;MSTKIPKIRISQEAAFEFEVVERSDWSEGVSLESLVQWINWVAERFRPEEIGDSSRSSEDFTVRSLRHYQTLGCIDSPARVGRSARYHFRHYLQALLIRKLIWERVSSAQIARMMKGRSNDELKRLLFEGIEFVSSDGTPLSADHSHQAAERWTRQELTHGVEIHIMEPRPKLGPKEIASVLEKIRSLLES
;
A
#
# COMPACT_ATOMS: atom_id res chain seq x y z
N MET A 1 -8.69 -11.09 29.12
CA MET A 1 -9.42 -11.09 27.84
C MET A 1 -8.38 -10.88 26.73
N SER A 2 -8.04 -11.93 25.96
CA SER A 2 -7.12 -11.78 24.83
C SER A 2 -7.81 -10.97 23.74
N THR A 3 -7.45 -9.70 23.59
CA THR A 3 -7.78 -8.91 22.41
C THR A 3 -7.07 -9.53 21.21
N LYS A 4 -7.81 -10.32 20.43
CA LYS A 4 -7.36 -10.89 19.15
C LYS A 4 -6.95 -9.72 18.24
N ILE A 5 -5.67 -9.66 17.86
CA ILE A 5 -5.18 -8.66 16.90
C ILE A 5 -5.91 -8.96 15.57
N PRO A 6 -6.56 -7.96 14.96
CA PRO A 6 -7.26 -8.18 13.70
C PRO A 6 -6.25 -8.58 12.63
N LYS A 7 -6.51 -9.71 11.97
CA LYS A 7 -5.65 -10.21 10.88
C LYS A 7 -5.87 -9.34 9.64
N ILE A 8 -4.80 -8.73 9.15
CA ILE A 8 -4.81 -8.00 7.88
C ILE A 8 -4.36 -8.96 6.79
N ARG A 9 -5.19 -9.09 5.76
CA ARG A 9 -4.86 -9.84 4.55
C ARG A 9 -4.75 -8.86 3.40
N ILE A 10 -3.65 -8.89 2.67
CA ILE A 10 -3.51 -8.10 1.45
C ILE A 10 -3.27 -9.01 0.27
N SER A 11 -3.80 -8.63 -0.88
CA SER A 11 -3.51 -9.34 -2.12
C SER A 11 -2.08 -9.02 -2.59
N GLN A 12 -1.49 -9.92 -3.38
CA GLN A 12 -0.17 -9.64 -3.98
C GLN A 12 -0.21 -8.40 -4.90
N GLU A 13 -1.36 -8.11 -5.54
CA GLU A 13 -1.51 -6.91 -6.36
C GLU A 13 -1.37 -5.63 -5.51
N ALA A 14 -1.88 -5.61 -4.28
CA ALA A 14 -1.74 -4.47 -3.39
C ALA A 14 -0.27 -4.23 -2.97
N ALA A 15 0.51 -5.29 -2.83
CA ALA A 15 1.95 -5.20 -2.57
C ALA A 15 2.71 -4.63 -3.77
N PHE A 16 2.38 -5.11 -4.97
CA PHE A 16 2.96 -4.60 -6.21
C PHE A 16 2.61 -3.12 -6.45
N GLU A 17 1.35 -2.74 -6.24
CA GLU A 17 0.94 -1.33 -6.35
C GLU A 17 1.72 -0.44 -5.37
N PHE A 18 1.99 -0.90 -4.16
CA PHE A 18 2.84 -0.18 -3.21
C PHE A 18 4.26 0.03 -3.78
N GLU A 19 4.86 -0.99 -4.39
CA GLU A 19 6.18 -0.86 -5.02
C GLU A 19 6.17 0.11 -6.21
N VAL A 20 5.11 0.12 -7.01
CA VAL A 20 4.92 1.10 -8.09
C VAL A 20 4.85 2.51 -7.51
N VAL A 21 4.06 2.73 -6.46
CA VAL A 21 3.94 4.02 -5.78
C VAL A 21 5.28 4.45 -5.16
N GLU A 22 6.05 3.53 -4.59
CA GLU A 22 7.40 3.81 -4.07
C GLU A 22 8.36 4.30 -5.16
N ARG A 23 8.28 3.73 -6.36
CA ARG A 23 9.15 4.07 -7.51
C ARG A 23 8.68 5.29 -8.31
N SER A 24 7.46 5.73 -8.10
CA SER A 24 6.90 6.92 -8.76
C SER A 24 7.71 8.18 -8.46
N ASP A 25 7.59 9.18 -9.33
CA ASP A 25 8.22 10.47 -9.11
C ASP A 25 7.48 11.26 -8.01
N TRP A 26 8.17 11.45 -6.88
CA TRP A 26 7.71 12.26 -5.75
C TRP A 26 8.46 13.58 -5.62
N SER A 27 9.31 13.95 -6.57
CA SER A 27 10.20 15.12 -6.49
C SER A 27 9.45 16.41 -6.16
N GLU A 28 8.31 16.64 -6.82
CA GLU A 28 7.44 17.80 -6.58
C GLU A 28 6.56 17.66 -5.33
N GLY A 29 6.41 16.45 -4.80
CA GLY A 29 5.46 16.11 -3.73
C GLY A 29 3.99 16.36 -4.12
N VAL A 30 3.08 16.14 -3.18
CA VAL A 30 1.63 16.32 -3.35
C VAL A 30 1.05 17.25 -2.28
N SER A 31 -0.16 17.76 -2.50
CA SER A 31 -0.91 18.50 -1.47
C SER A 31 -1.37 17.58 -0.35
N LEU A 32 -1.77 18.17 0.78
CA LEU A 32 -2.31 17.44 1.91
C LEU A 32 -3.60 16.69 1.55
N GLU A 33 -4.47 17.33 0.79
CA GLU A 33 -5.75 16.78 0.36
C GLU A 33 -5.55 15.58 -0.57
N SER A 34 -4.66 15.70 -1.55
CA SER A 34 -4.31 14.60 -2.45
C SER A 34 -3.66 13.43 -1.69
N LEU A 35 -2.77 13.72 -0.74
CA LEU A 35 -2.17 12.67 0.09
C LEU A 35 -3.24 11.89 0.85
N VAL A 36 -4.16 12.57 1.54
CA VAL A 36 -5.23 11.93 2.30
C VAL A 36 -6.12 11.07 1.40
N GLN A 37 -6.46 11.57 0.21
CA GLN A 37 -7.25 10.81 -0.76
C GLN A 37 -6.53 9.53 -1.20
N TRP A 38 -5.24 9.61 -1.51
CA TRP A 38 -4.43 8.44 -1.86
C TRP A 38 -4.34 7.45 -0.71
N ILE A 39 -4.16 7.93 0.52
CA ILE A 39 -4.14 7.07 1.70
C ILE A 39 -5.45 6.30 1.84
N ASN A 40 -6.61 6.96 1.74
CA ASN A 40 -7.89 6.25 1.86
C ASN A 40 -8.10 5.23 0.73
N TRP A 41 -7.72 5.58 -0.49
CA TRP A 41 -7.82 4.65 -1.64
C TRP A 41 -6.94 3.42 -1.49
N VAL A 42 -5.69 3.57 -1.01
CA VAL A 42 -4.80 2.42 -0.76
C VAL A 42 -5.21 1.65 0.48
N ALA A 43 -5.56 2.36 1.54
CA ALA A 43 -5.91 1.79 2.83
C ALA A 43 -7.01 0.73 2.70
N GLU A 44 -8.01 0.91 1.83
CA GLU A 44 -9.06 -0.11 1.63
C GLU A 44 -8.50 -1.51 1.34
N ARG A 45 -7.32 -1.60 0.71
CA ARG A 45 -6.64 -2.88 0.43
C ARG A 45 -5.93 -3.49 1.63
N PHE A 46 -5.58 -2.68 2.62
CA PHE A 46 -4.94 -3.07 3.88
C PHE A 46 -5.96 -3.24 5.02
N ARG A 47 -7.25 -3.19 4.70
CA ARG A 47 -8.33 -3.29 5.68
C ARG A 47 -8.39 -4.70 6.27
N PRO A 48 -8.46 -4.87 7.61
CA PRO A 48 -8.64 -6.19 8.21
C PRO A 48 -10.02 -6.79 7.87
N GLU A 49 -10.09 -8.13 7.74
CA GLU A 49 -11.34 -8.86 7.46
C GLU A 49 -12.37 -8.72 8.58
N GLU A 50 -11.91 -8.74 9.84
CA GLU A 50 -12.74 -8.59 11.04
C GLU A 50 -12.50 -7.21 11.68
N ILE A 51 -13.20 -6.16 11.21
CA ILE A 51 -13.29 -4.91 11.96
C ILE A 51 -14.40 -5.09 13.01
N GLY A 52 -14.02 -5.41 14.25
CA GLY A 52 -15.01 -5.42 15.34
C GLY A 52 -15.71 -4.06 15.46
N ASP A 53 -17.03 -4.06 15.70
CA ASP A 53 -18.01 -2.96 15.67
C ASP A 53 -17.67 -1.66 16.45
N SER A 54 -16.51 -1.56 17.09
CA SER A 54 -16.06 -0.35 17.76
C SER A 54 -15.64 0.73 16.73
N SER A 55 -16.59 1.60 16.45
CA SER A 55 -16.68 2.78 15.57
C SER A 55 -15.47 3.70 15.30
N ARG A 56 -14.29 3.50 15.92
CA ARG A 56 -13.11 4.38 15.68
C ARG A 56 -12.19 3.91 14.54
N SER A 57 -12.23 2.63 14.21
CA SER A 57 -11.41 2.03 13.16
C SER A 57 -12.05 2.10 11.76
N SER A 58 -13.37 2.33 11.68
CA SER A 58 -14.11 2.39 10.41
C SER A 58 -14.16 3.77 9.77
N GLU A 59 -13.76 4.84 10.47
CA GLU A 59 -13.72 6.19 9.89
C GLU A 59 -12.52 6.34 8.95
N ASP A 60 -12.74 7.04 7.83
CA ASP A 60 -11.71 7.38 6.85
C ASP A 60 -10.56 8.16 7.51
N PHE A 61 -9.35 8.02 6.97
CA PHE A 61 -8.25 8.87 7.37
C PHE A 61 -8.55 10.30 6.89
N THR A 62 -8.59 11.26 7.80
CA THR A 62 -8.94 12.66 7.47
C THR A 62 -7.73 13.57 7.52
N VAL A 63 -7.86 14.77 6.94
CA VAL A 63 -6.90 15.88 7.13
C VAL A 63 -6.66 16.18 8.61
N ARG A 64 -7.72 16.10 9.44
CA ARG A 64 -7.62 16.32 10.89
C ARG A 64 -6.76 15.23 11.56
N SER A 65 -6.98 13.97 11.18
CA SER A 65 -6.18 12.84 11.67
C SER A 65 -4.71 13.00 11.29
N LEU A 66 -4.43 13.35 10.03
CA LEU A 66 -3.06 13.56 9.56
C LEU A 66 -2.36 14.67 10.36
N ARG A 67 -3.02 15.82 10.54
CA ARG A 67 -2.46 16.93 11.35
C ARG A 67 -2.24 16.56 12.80
N HIS A 68 -3.14 15.79 13.41
CA HIS A 68 -2.95 15.30 14.77
C HIS A 68 -1.68 14.45 14.90
N TYR A 69 -1.45 13.52 13.96
CA TYR A 69 -0.26 12.67 13.95
C TYR A 69 1.03 13.42 13.55
N GLN A 70 0.92 14.51 12.78
CA GLN A 70 2.04 15.43 12.58
C GLN A 70 2.45 16.11 13.89
N THR A 71 1.48 16.63 14.66
CA THR A 71 1.76 17.27 15.96
C THR A 71 2.37 16.29 16.97
N LEU A 72 1.98 15.01 16.92
CA LEU A 72 2.58 13.95 17.73
C LEU A 72 3.98 13.52 17.27
N GLY A 73 4.47 14.01 16.13
CA GLY A 73 5.76 13.66 15.55
C GLY A 73 5.80 12.29 14.88
N CYS A 74 4.63 11.71 14.55
CA CYS A 74 4.53 10.46 13.81
C CYS A 74 4.73 10.66 12.31
N ILE A 75 4.30 11.83 11.81
CA ILE A 75 4.45 12.25 10.42
C ILE A 75 5.42 13.43 10.39
N ASP A 76 6.40 13.35 9.50
CA ASP A 76 7.42 14.39 9.38
C ASP A 76 6.80 15.73 8.92
N SER A 77 7.53 16.82 9.15
CA SER A 77 7.13 18.13 8.65
C SER A 77 7.24 18.16 7.13
N PRO A 78 6.19 18.60 6.42
CA PRO A 78 6.21 18.65 4.96
C PRO A 78 7.21 19.71 4.48
N ALA A 79 7.72 19.53 3.26
CA ALA A 79 8.52 20.53 2.60
C ALA A 79 7.66 21.78 2.33
N ARG A 80 8.26 22.97 2.41
CA ARG A 80 7.58 24.23 2.07
C ARG A 80 8.09 24.72 0.73
N VAL A 81 7.19 24.76 -0.25
CA VAL A 81 7.44 25.38 -1.56
C VAL A 81 6.56 26.62 -1.64
N GLY A 82 7.18 27.78 -1.46
CA GLY A 82 6.47 29.06 -1.32
C GLY A 82 5.52 29.05 -0.10
N ARG A 83 4.22 29.19 -0.35
CA ARG A 83 3.17 29.19 0.69
C ARG A 83 2.50 27.83 0.89
N SER A 84 2.89 26.82 0.12
CA SER A 84 2.24 25.51 0.09
C SER A 84 3.11 24.44 0.75
N ALA A 85 2.47 23.58 1.54
CA ALA A 85 3.09 22.37 2.07
C ALA A 85 3.08 21.26 1.01
N ARG A 86 4.22 20.59 0.82
CA ARG A 86 4.41 19.50 -0.13
C ARG A 86 4.81 18.22 0.60
N TYR A 87 4.10 17.15 0.29
CA TYR A 87 4.25 15.87 0.93
C TYR A 87 4.85 14.86 -0.05
N HIS A 88 5.96 14.24 0.34
CA HIS A 88 6.66 13.21 -0.44
C HIS A 88 6.34 11.79 0.04
N PHE A 89 6.89 10.78 -0.66
CA PHE A 89 6.70 9.35 -0.39
C PHE A 89 6.80 8.97 1.10
N ARG A 90 7.76 9.54 1.83
CA ARG A 90 7.92 9.27 3.26
C ARG A 90 6.67 9.59 4.07
N HIS A 91 5.97 10.67 3.76
CA HIS A 91 4.72 11.04 4.44
C HIS A 91 3.58 10.07 4.09
N TYR A 92 3.56 9.58 2.84
CA TYR A 92 2.64 8.53 2.41
C TYR A 92 2.86 7.24 3.21
N LEU A 93 4.10 6.77 3.29
CA LEU A 93 4.46 5.58 4.07
C LEU A 93 4.11 5.73 5.56
N GLN A 94 4.42 6.89 6.15
CA GLN A 94 4.09 7.18 7.54
C GLN A 94 2.57 7.16 7.78
N ALA A 95 1.78 7.83 6.93
CA ALA A 95 0.33 7.88 7.04
C ALA A 95 -0.32 6.50 6.85
N LEU A 96 0.18 5.69 5.91
CA LEU A 96 -0.32 4.35 5.67
C LEU A 96 -0.03 3.42 6.86
N LEU A 97 1.17 3.48 7.43
CA LEU A 97 1.52 2.74 8.64
C LEU A 97 0.65 3.16 9.83
N ILE A 98 0.42 4.46 10.03
CA ILE A 98 -0.51 4.94 11.07
C ILE A 98 -1.90 4.33 10.86
N ARG A 99 -2.38 4.30 9.62
CA ARG A 99 -3.69 3.75 9.30
C ARG A 99 -3.79 2.26 9.66
N LYS A 100 -2.77 1.47 9.33
CA LYS A 100 -2.63 0.07 9.76
C LYS A 100 -2.67 -0.07 11.28
N LEU A 101 -1.84 0.69 12.00
CA LEU A 101 -1.72 0.60 13.45
C LEU A 101 -3.02 1.01 14.18
N ILE A 102 -3.79 1.93 13.61
CA ILE A 102 -5.13 2.28 14.11
C ILE A 102 -6.08 1.08 14.02
N TRP A 103 -6.04 0.33 12.91
CA TRP A 103 -6.85 -0.89 12.78
C TRP A 103 -6.43 -1.98 13.76
N GLU A 104 -5.13 -2.11 14.01
CA GLU A 104 -4.58 -3.00 15.05
C GLU A 104 -4.85 -2.50 16.48
N ARG A 105 -5.58 -1.38 16.63
CA ARG A 105 -5.97 -0.77 17.91
C ARG A 105 -4.78 -0.33 18.76
N VAL A 106 -3.67 0.02 18.13
CA VAL A 106 -2.49 0.57 18.79
C VAL A 106 -2.80 2.01 19.22
N SER A 107 -2.49 2.38 20.47
CA SER A 107 -2.75 3.74 20.97
C SER A 107 -1.85 4.77 20.29
N SER A 108 -2.32 6.02 20.15
CA SER A 108 -1.53 7.09 19.51
C SER A 108 -0.15 7.30 20.16
N ALA A 109 -0.03 7.11 21.48
CA ALA A 109 1.25 7.19 22.19
C ALA A 109 2.21 6.02 21.86
N GLN A 110 1.68 4.83 21.62
CA GLN A 110 2.48 3.70 21.13
C GLN A 110 2.88 3.91 19.68
N ILE A 111 1.96 4.37 18.82
CA ILE A 111 2.25 4.71 17.42
C ILE A 111 3.41 5.72 17.34
N ALA A 112 3.35 6.80 18.11
CA ALA A 112 4.41 7.81 18.14
C ALA A 112 5.78 7.23 18.52
N ARG A 113 5.82 6.35 19.55
CA ARG A 113 7.06 5.65 19.94
C ARG A 113 7.56 4.70 18.87
N MET A 114 6.65 3.98 18.20
CA MET A 114 7.00 3.04 17.15
C MET A 114 7.54 3.74 15.90
N MET A 115 7.12 4.96 15.59
CA MET A 115 7.53 5.63 14.35
C MET A 115 8.77 6.53 14.49
N LYS A 116 9.02 7.05 15.70
CA LYS A 116 10.04 8.08 15.94
C LYS A 116 11.44 7.61 15.50
N GLY A 117 12.08 8.40 14.64
CA GLY A 117 13.47 8.22 14.22
C GLY A 117 13.71 7.07 13.23
N ARG A 118 12.67 6.43 12.71
CA ARG A 118 12.82 5.30 11.79
C ARG A 118 13.04 5.73 10.34
N SER A 119 13.91 4.99 9.66
CA SER A 119 14.13 5.06 8.22
C SER A 119 12.92 4.56 7.41
N ASN A 120 12.88 4.84 6.11
CA ASN A 120 11.81 4.34 5.24
C ASN A 120 11.78 2.80 5.21
N ASP A 121 12.94 2.13 5.20
CA ASP A 121 12.99 0.68 5.19
C ASP A 121 12.46 0.05 6.48
N GLU A 122 12.73 0.66 7.63
CA GLU A 122 12.16 0.21 8.90
C GLU A 122 10.64 0.44 8.97
N LEU A 123 10.15 1.58 8.46
CA LEU A 123 8.72 1.85 8.39
C LEU A 123 8.01 0.87 7.43
N LYS A 124 8.63 0.51 6.30
CA LYS A 124 8.13 -0.52 5.38
C LYS A 124 8.06 -1.89 6.05
N ARG A 125 9.11 -2.30 6.76
CA ARG A 125 9.10 -3.56 7.52
C ARG A 125 7.94 -3.61 8.52
N LEU A 126 7.72 -2.54 9.28
CA LEU A 126 6.59 -2.45 10.21
C LEU A 126 5.22 -2.44 9.51
N LEU A 127 5.15 -1.87 8.30
CA LEU A 127 3.92 -1.86 7.50
C LEU A 127 3.53 -3.28 7.08
N PHE A 128 4.49 -4.10 6.64
CA PHE A 128 4.21 -5.47 6.20
C PHE A 128 4.28 -6.52 7.32
N GLU A 129 4.75 -6.14 8.51
CA GLU A 129 4.77 -7.02 9.68
C GLU A 129 3.35 -7.46 10.06
N GLY A 130 3.15 -8.78 10.18
CA GLY A 130 1.87 -9.37 10.57
C GLY A 130 0.80 -9.38 9.49
N ILE A 131 1.14 -9.00 8.25
CA ILE A 131 0.22 -9.09 7.10
C ILE A 131 0.32 -10.47 6.45
N GLU A 132 -0.83 -11.13 6.27
CA GLU A 132 -0.94 -12.36 5.47
C GLU A 132 -1.13 -11.98 4.00
N PHE A 133 -0.24 -12.44 3.11
CA PHE A 133 -0.41 -12.24 1.67
C PHE A 133 -1.30 -13.34 1.10
N VAL A 134 -2.26 -12.95 0.27
CA VAL A 134 -3.22 -13.86 -0.35
C VAL A 134 -3.08 -13.77 -1.87
N SER A 135 -3.12 -14.90 -2.56
CA SER A 135 -3.23 -14.92 -4.01
C SER A 135 -4.60 -14.41 -4.47
N SER A 136 -4.73 -14.04 -5.74
CA SER A 136 -5.99 -13.65 -6.39
C SER A 136 -7.14 -14.64 -6.16
N ASP A 137 -6.82 -15.90 -5.89
CA ASP A 137 -7.78 -16.99 -5.65
C ASP A 137 -8.17 -17.15 -4.16
N GLY A 138 -7.83 -16.18 -3.30
CA GLY A 138 -8.22 -16.18 -1.88
C GLY A 138 -7.48 -17.20 -0.99
N THR A 139 -6.50 -17.92 -1.55
CA THR A 139 -5.71 -18.91 -0.81
C THR A 139 -4.56 -18.21 -0.08
N PRO A 140 -4.41 -18.39 1.25
CA PRO A 140 -3.28 -17.85 1.99
C PRO A 140 -1.97 -18.40 1.45
N LEU A 141 -1.06 -17.51 1.05
CA LEU A 141 0.32 -17.89 0.77
C LEU A 141 0.95 -18.19 2.12
N SER A 142 1.09 -19.47 2.45
CA SER A 142 1.68 -19.86 3.72
C SER A 142 3.08 -19.27 3.82
N ALA A 143 3.29 -18.50 4.89
CA ALA A 143 4.56 -17.86 5.25
C ALA A 143 5.56 -18.93 5.70
N ASP A 144 6.00 -19.79 4.77
CA ASP A 144 7.21 -20.57 4.95
C ASP A 144 8.35 -19.76 4.34
N HIS A 145 9.16 -19.17 5.21
CA HIS A 145 10.36 -18.45 4.83
C HIS A 145 11.33 -19.41 4.14
N SER A 146 11.23 -19.55 2.82
CA SER A 146 12.31 -20.03 1.98
C SER A 146 12.48 -19.09 0.80
N HIS A 147 13.67 -18.51 0.74
CA HIS A 147 14.18 -17.73 -0.38
C HIS A 147 13.94 -18.45 -1.72
N GLN A 148 13.64 -17.66 -2.76
CA GLN A 148 13.81 -18.01 -4.18
C GLN A 148 12.95 -19.16 -4.72
N ALA A 149 11.68 -18.88 -5.00
CA ALA A 149 11.20 -19.18 -6.35
C ALA A 149 11.38 -17.88 -7.12
N ALA A 150 12.46 -17.78 -7.89
CA ALA A 150 12.75 -16.62 -8.72
C ALA A 150 11.52 -16.27 -9.57
N GLU A 151 10.86 -15.16 -9.27
CA GLU A 151 9.85 -14.56 -10.13
C GLU A 151 10.52 -14.25 -11.47
N ARG A 152 10.38 -15.17 -12.42
CA ARG A 152 10.98 -15.05 -13.74
C ARG A 152 10.08 -14.16 -14.58
N TRP A 153 10.30 -12.85 -14.46
CA TRP A 153 9.70 -11.87 -15.35
C TRP A 153 10.39 -11.95 -16.72
N THR A 154 9.63 -12.31 -17.75
CA THR A 154 10.09 -12.24 -19.13
C THR A 154 9.56 -10.96 -19.77
N ARG A 155 10.48 -10.08 -20.17
CA ARG A 155 10.18 -8.88 -20.96
C ARG A 155 10.02 -9.28 -22.42
N GLN A 156 8.90 -8.87 -23.03
CA GLN A 156 8.64 -9.04 -24.46
C GLN A 156 8.35 -7.68 -25.07
N GLU A 157 9.12 -7.31 -26.09
CA GLU A 157 8.87 -6.11 -26.89
C GLU A 157 7.75 -6.43 -27.88
N LEU A 158 6.67 -5.64 -27.85
CA LEU A 158 5.54 -5.82 -28.77
C LEU A 158 5.71 -4.99 -30.04
N THR A 159 6.20 -3.76 -29.89
CA THR A 159 6.53 -2.82 -30.95
C THR A 159 7.45 -1.74 -30.39
N HIS A 160 7.94 -0.84 -31.25
CA HIS A 160 8.86 0.22 -30.84
C HIS A 160 8.25 1.09 -29.74
N GLY A 161 8.87 1.05 -28.54
CA GLY A 161 8.42 1.81 -27.37
C GLY A 161 7.26 1.18 -26.57
N VAL A 162 6.82 -0.04 -26.89
CA VAL A 162 5.78 -0.76 -26.14
C VAL A 162 6.26 -2.15 -25.75
N GLU A 163 6.23 -2.42 -24.45
CA GLU A 163 6.75 -3.66 -23.87
C GLU A 163 5.76 -4.26 -22.87
N ILE A 164 5.74 -5.59 -22.80
CA ILE A 164 4.97 -6.33 -21.81
C ILE A 164 5.89 -7.19 -20.96
N HIS A 165 5.64 -7.22 -19.66
CA HIS A 165 6.35 -8.08 -18.72
C HIS A 165 5.40 -9.20 -18.31
N ILE A 166 5.81 -10.45 -18.55
CA ILE A 166 5.01 -11.64 -18.25
C ILE A 166 5.69 -12.43 -17.14
N MET A 167 4.95 -12.71 -16.07
CA MET A 167 5.41 -13.53 -14.95
C MET A 167 5.44 -15.01 -15.32
N GLU A 168 6.50 -15.72 -14.94
CA GLU A 168 6.58 -17.18 -15.00
C GLU A 168 6.35 -17.85 -13.64
N PRO A 169 5.63 -18.99 -13.59
CA PRO A 169 5.02 -19.66 -14.74
C PRO A 169 3.79 -18.91 -15.24
N ARG A 170 3.61 -18.88 -16.57
CA ARG A 170 2.49 -18.17 -17.18
C ARG A 170 1.16 -18.76 -16.67
N PRO A 171 0.22 -17.92 -16.22
CA PRO A 171 -1.12 -18.41 -15.92
C PRO A 171 -1.74 -18.99 -17.21
N LYS A 172 -2.33 -20.18 -17.12
CA LYS A 172 -3.08 -20.77 -18.23
C LYS A 172 -4.42 -20.04 -18.35
N LEU A 173 -4.43 -18.94 -19.08
CA LEU A 173 -5.64 -18.16 -19.30
C LEU A 173 -6.57 -18.89 -20.28
N GLY A 174 -7.85 -18.99 -19.90
CA GLY A 174 -8.90 -19.47 -20.79
C GLY A 174 -9.25 -18.42 -21.87
N PRO A 175 -9.93 -18.81 -22.97
CA PRO A 175 -10.25 -17.90 -24.08
C PRO A 175 -11.01 -16.63 -23.67
N LYS A 176 -11.89 -16.72 -22.66
CA LYS A 176 -12.65 -15.58 -22.14
C LYS A 176 -11.76 -14.59 -21.37
N GLU A 177 -10.79 -15.09 -20.62
CA GLU A 177 -9.86 -14.27 -19.85
C GLU A 177 -8.87 -13.57 -20.79
N ILE A 178 -8.41 -14.28 -21.83
CA ILE A 178 -7.60 -13.68 -22.90
C ILE A 178 -8.35 -12.53 -23.57
N ALA A 179 -9.63 -12.72 -23.93
CA ALA A 179 -10.44 -11.67 -24.53
C ALA A 179 -10.60 -10.46 -23.59
N SER A 180 -10.82 -10.70 -22.29
CA SER A 180 -10.93 -9.61 -21.31
C SER A 180 -9.63 -8.83 -21.13
N VAL A 181 -8.48 -9.51 -21.10
CA VAL A 181 -7.17 -8.87 -21.00
C VAL A 181 -6.87 -8.05 -22.26
N LEU A 182 -7.18 -8.56 -23.45
CA LEU A 182 -6.99 -7.84 -24.71
C LEU A 182 -7.85 -6.57 -24.79
N GLU A 183 -9.11 -6.63 -24.35
CA GLU A 183 -9.97 -5.45 -24.29
C GLU A 183 -9.45 -4.39 -23.32
N LYS A 184 -8.96 -4.81 -22.14
CA LYS A 184 -8.32 -3.88 -21.20
C LYS A 184 -7.08 -3.22 -21.81
N ILE A 185 -6.19 -3.99 -22.42
CA ILE A 185 -4.99 -3.46 -23.07
C ILE A 185 -5.37 -2.49 -24.19
N ARG A 186 -6.35 -2.86 -25.04
CA ARG A 186 -6.88 -1.97 -26.09
C ARG A 186 -7.36 -0.64 -25.51
N SER A 187 -8.18 -0.68 -24.46
CA SER A 187 -8.73 0.54 -23.85
C SER A 187 -7.65 1.47 -23.28
N LEU A 188 -6.53 0.92 -22.79
CA LEU A 188 -5.40 1.69 -22.25
C LEU A 188 -4.51 2.29 -23.33
N LEU A 189 -4.50 1.72 -24.54
CA LEU A 189 -3.71 2.23 -25.66
C LEU A 189 -4.47 3.24 -26.51
N GLU A 190 -5.80 3.26 -26.43
CA GLU A 190 -6.68 4.18 -27.15
C GLU A 190 -7.03 5.46 -26.34
N SER A 191 -6.59 5.55 -25.08
CA SER A 191 -6.79 6.70 -24.16
C SER A 191 -5.58 7.64 -24.12
#